data_AF-A0A371QPN9-F1
#
_entry.id   AF-A0A371QPN9-F1
#
_cell.length_a   1.000
_cell.length_b   1.000
_cell.length_c   1.000
_cell.angle_alpha   90.00
_cell.angle_beta   90.00
_cell.angle_gamma   90.00
#
_symmetry.space_group_name_H-M   'P 1'
#
loop_
_entity.id
_entity.type
_entity.pdbx_description
1 polymer ?
#
loop_
_entity_poly.entity_id
_entity_poly.type
_entity_poly.pdbx_seq_one_letter_code
_entity_poly.pdbx_strand_id
1 'polypeptide(L)'
;MRNHFNEERRERKYIFVVLFLVAVGCGTNENDDYAAVPGHVLEMEHIKIFSEEDHENADTIKLIKEQEFRDTEDVYFASVRGFITDESGRVYITDIAPGILTIHVFSPDGEYLTSLGRVGNGPGEFNSLCCLNIRSNRLYVVDKALARITVYSTDSLDLLETVSMDRNNLNSSGQIEGKRLLGHYFFDDETRLLAYITPQRAFEDTPATIHYFTADTAYQELS
;
A
#
# COMPACT_ATOMS: atom_id res chain seq x y z
N MET A 1 26.42 -11.12 77.97
CA MET A 1 27.03 -11.93 76.88
C MET A 1 27.43 -10.99 75.77
N ARG A 2 28.73 -10.81 75.63
CA ARG A 2 29.43 -9.97 74.66
C ARG A 2 29.66 -10.86 73.45
N ASN A 3 29.30 -10.40 72.24
CA ASN A 3 29.97 -10.82 71.01
C ASN A 3 29.68 -9.79 69.91
N HIS A 4 30.66 -8.90 69.76
CA HIS A 4 31.04 -8.29 68.49
C HIS A 4 31.13 -9.39 67.42
N PHE A 5 30.50 -9.17 66.26
CA PHE A 5 31.03 -9.69 65.02
C PHE A 5 31.34 -8.49 64.12
N ASN A 6 32.65 -8.30 63.94
CA ASN A 6 33.28 -7.47 62.93
C ASN A 6 32.98 -8.01 61.53
N GLU A 7 32.97 -7.08 60.58
CA GLU A 7 33.59 -7.11 59.23
C GLU A 7 33.89 -8.51 58.66
N GLU A 8 33.44 -8.83 57.45
CA GLU A 8 34.19 -8.44 56.26
C GLU A 8 33.27 -8.08 55.08
N ARG A 9 33.39 -6.83 54.64
CA ARG A 9 32.86 -6.34 53.37
C ARG A 9 33.72 -6.93 52.25
N ARG A 10 33.25 -8.01 51.63
CA ARG A 10 33.95 -8.67 50.53
C ARG A 10 33.88 -7.79 49.26
N GLU A 11 34.86 -6.90 49.12
CA GLU A 11 35.15 -6.15 47.88
C GLU A 11 35.31 -7.15 46.72
N ARG A 12 34.33 -7.20 45.81
CA ARG A 12 34.51 -7.89 44.53
C ARG A 12 35.36 -6.99 43.64
N LYS A 13 36.67 -7.24 43.60
CA LYS A 13 37.56 -6.68 42.59
C LYS A 13 37.17 -7.27 41.22
N TYR A 14 36.41 -6.53 40.44
CA TYR A 14 36.22 -6.83 39.02
C TYR A 14 37.49 -6.41 38.29
N ILE A 15 38.34 -7.38 37.97
CA ILE A 15 39.45 -7.18 37.04
C ILE A 15 38.83 -7.09 35.64
N PHE A 16 38.65 -5.87 35.13
CA PHE A 16 38.41 -5.65 33.71
C PHE A 16 39.72 -5.92 32.96
N VAL A 17 39.85 -7.12 32.41
CA VAL A 17 40.88 -7.40 31.41
C VAL A 17 40.42 -6.74 30.12
N VAL A 18 40.92 -5.54 29.84
CA VAL A 18 40.76 -4.91 28.52
C VAL A 18 41.73 -5.62 27.58
N LEU A 19 41.18 -6.58 26.82
CA LEU A 19 41.91 -7.25 25.75
C LEU A 19 42.07 -6.25 24.59
N PHE A 20 43.22 -5.59 24.48
CA PHE A 20 43.58 -4.81 23.30
C PHE A 20 43.88 -5.79 22.16
N LEU A 21 42.84 -6.18 21.42
CA LEU A 21 42.98 -6.78 20.10
C LEU A 21 43.44 -5.67 19.15
N VAL A 22 44.75 -5.52 18.99
CA VAL A 22 45.31 -4.79 17.85
C VAL A 22 45.09 -5.67 16.62
N ALA A 23 43.93 -5.55 16.01
CA ALA A 23 43.74 -5.98 14.64
C ALA A 23 44.57 -5.04 13.78
N VAL A 24 45.77 -5.48 13.39
CA VAL A 24 46.44 -4.93 12.21
C VAL A 24 45.60 -5.35 11.02
N GLY A 25 44.54 -4.59 10.76
CA GLY A 25 43.83 -4.68 9.50
C GLY A 25 44.79 -4.21 8.41
N CYS A 26 45.07 -5.07 7.43
CA CYS A 26 45.63 -4.61 6.17
C CYS A 26 44.68 -3.55 5.62
N GLY A 27 45.11 -2.29 5.63
CA GLY A 27 44.42 -1.22 4.92
C GLY A 27 44.46 -1.54 3.44
N THR A 28 43.34 -2.04 2.91
CA THR A 28 43.01 -1.87 1.50
C THR A 28 42.61 -0.42 1.34
N ASN A 29 43.28 0.30 0.46
CA ASN A 29 42.97 1.69 0.14
C ASN A 29 41.45 1.83 -0.13
N GLU A 30 40.83 2.85 0.44
CA GLU A 30 39.39 3.17 0.35
C GLU A 30 38.90 3.59 -1.05
N ASN A 31 39.48 3.08 -2.15
CA ASN A 31 39.15 3.54 -3.52
C ASN A 31 38.77 2.43 -4.52
N ASP A 32 38.59 1.17 -4.11
CA ASP A 32 38.33 0.04 -5.04
C ASP A 32 36.89 -0.52 -4.99
N ASP A 33 35.87 0.31 -4.70
CA ASP A 33 34.46 -0.15 -4.68
C ASP A 33 33.76 -0.17 -6.07
N TYR A 34 34.45 0.24 -7.13
CA TYR A 34 34.00 -0.03 -8.50
C TYR A 34 34.91 -1.07 -9.14
N ALA A 35 34.42 -2.29 -9.30
CA ALA A 35 34.97 -3.18 -10.31
C ALA A 35 35.01 -2.39 -11.63
N ALA A 36 36.21 -2.08 -12.13
CA ALA A 36 36.40 -1.24 -13.30
C ALA A 36 35.46 -1.71 -14.41
N VAL A 37 34.65 -0.79 -14.95
CA VAL A 37 33.65 -1.08 -15.98
C VAL A 37 34.34 -1.89 -17.09
N PRO A 38 33.90 -3.14 -17.36
CA PRO A 38 34.56 -3.99 -18.33
C PRO A 38 34.66 -3.29 -19.70
N GLY A 39 35.81 -3.38 -20.37
CA GLY A 39 36.08 -2.60 -21.59
C GLY A 39 35.02 -2.74 -22.70
N HIS A 40 34.40 -3.92 -22.82
CA HIS A 40 33.33 -4.16 -23.80
C HIS A 40 32.06 -3.34 -23.53
N VAL A 41 31.82 -2.88 -22.30
CA VAL A 41 30.69 -2.02 -21.93
C VAL A 41 30.96 -0.56 -22.32
N LEU A 42 32.23 -0.13 -22.28
CA LEU A 42 32.66 1.21 -22.72
C LEU A 42 32.56 1.39 -24.24
N GLU A 43 32.58 0.28 -24.99
CA GLU A 43 32.50 0.26 -26.45
C GLU A 43 31.06 0.21 -27.00
N MET A 44 30.05 0.11 -26.13
CA MET A 44 28.65 0.03 -26.55
C MET A 44 28.10 1.42 -26.88
N GLU A 45 27.49 1.56 -28.06
CA GLU A 45 26.75 2.76 -28.42
C GLU A 45 25.46 2.86 -27.57
N HIS A 46 25.12 4.09 -27.14
CA HIS A 46 23.97 4.43 -26.29
C HIS A 46 24.05 4.01 -24.81
N ILE A 47 25.24 3.75 -24.27
CA ILE A 47 25.41 3.61 -22.82
C ILE A 47 25.78 4.95 -22.18
N LYS A 48 24.98 5.34 -21.17
CA LYS A 48 25.35 6.43 -20.25
C LYS A 48 25.84 5.79 -18.96
N ILE A 49 27.13 5.99 -18.67
CA ILE A 49 27.73 5.60 -17.39
C ILE A 49 27.53 6.77 -16.44
N PHE A 50 26.90 6.50 -15.30
CA PHE A 50 26.74 7.48 -14.23
C PHE A 50 27.92 7.36 -13.27
N SER A 51 28.56 8.49 -12.97
CA SER A 51 29.62 8.64 -11.99
C SER A 51 29.04 9.07 -10.62
N GLU A 52 29.86 9.05 -9.57
CA GLU A 52 29.46 9.60 -8.26
C GLU A 52 29.11 11.08 -8.33
N GLU A 53 29.80 11.86 -9.17
CA GLU A 53 29.48 13.27 -9.41
C GLU A 53 28.12 13.42 -10.13
N ASP A 54 27.73 12.46 -10.97
CA ASP A 54 26.38 12.41 -11.54
C ASP A 54 25.30 12.06 -10.49
N HIS A 55 25.65 11.33 -9.42
CA HIS A 55 24.75 11.07 -8.30
C HIS A 55 24.56 12.31 -7.41
N GLU A 56 25.61 13.08 -7.17
CA GLU A 56 25.54 14.34 -6.41
C GLU A 56 24.77 15.43 -7.16
N ASN A 57 24.86 15.42 -8.49
CA ASN A 57 24.12 16.33 -9.38
C ASN A 57 22.81 15.74 -9.93
N ALA A 58 22.41 14.55 -9.48
CA ALA A 58 21.14 13.96 -9.88
C ALA A 58 19.99 14.82 -9.32
N ASP A 59 18.93 14.96 -10.11
CA ASP A 59 17.64 15.44 -9.60
C ASP A 59 17.16 14.43 -8.54
N THR A 60 17.53 14.68 -7.29
CA THR A 60 17.17 13.84 -6.16
C THR A 60 15.81 14.27 -5.64
N ILE A 61 14.94 13.29 -5.40
CA ILE A 61 13.68 13.55 -4.71
C ILE A 61 14.02 13.91 -3.26
N LYS A 62 13.79 15.17 -2.88
CA LYS A 62 13.86 15.60 -1.49
C LYS A 62 12.53 15.34 -0.81
N LEU A 63 12.54 14.47 0.20
CA LEU A 63 11.36 14.19 1.01
C LEU A 63 11.20 15.30 2.06
N ILE A 64 10.05 15.97 2.03
CA ILE A 64 9.62 16.89 3.08
C ILE A 64 8.46 16.20 3.79
N LYS A 65 8.61 15.93 5.08
CA LYS A 65 7.51 15.39 5.90
C LYS A 65 6.57 16.55 6.24
N GLU A 66 5.40 16.56 5.62
CA GLU A 66 4.36 17.55 5.90
C GLU A 66 3.39 17.08 6.98
N GLN A 67 2.97 15.81 6.92
CA GLN A 67 1.93 15.28 7.80
C GLN A 67 2.19 13.83 8.24
N GLU A 68 1.60 13.44 9.38
CA GLU A 68 1.53 12.06 9.86
C GLU A 68 0.08 11.71 10.24
N PHE A 69 -0.39 10.55 9.80
CA PHE A 69 -1.68 9.97 10.18
C PHE A 69 -1.40 8.74 11.03
N ARG A 70 -1.98 8.68 12.22
CA ARG A 70 -1.67 7.68 13.24
C ARG A 70 -2.92 7.26 13.99
N ASP A 71 -2.79 6.17 14.74
CA ASP A 71 -3.77 5.75 15.73
C ASP A 71 -4.08 6.89 16.71
N THR A 72 -5.33 6.94 17.14
CA THR A 72 -5.83 7.84 18.19
C THR A 72 -6.53 7.02 19.27
N GLU A 73 -7.08 7.67 20.30
CA GLU A 73 -7.93 6.97 21.27
C GLU A 73 -9.24 6.46 20.64
N ASP A 74 -9.69 7.09 19.55
CA ASP A 74 -10.94 6.76 18.85
C ASP A 74 -10.76 5.76 17.70
N VAL A 75 -9.52 5.60 17.19
CA VAL A 75 -9.23 4.74 16.03
C VAL A 75 -7.88 4.05 16.15
N TYR A 76 -7.85 2.76 15.82
CA TYR A 76 -6.63 1.94 15.81
C TYR A 76 -6.49 1.27 14.45
N PHE A 77 -5.30 1.36 13.84
CA PHE A 77 -4.97 0.68 12.59
C PHE A 77 -4.51 -0.75 12.84
N ALA A 78 -5.30 -1.71 12.38
CA ALA A 78 -4.93 -3.12 12.46
C ALA A 78 -3.90 -3.52 11.39
N SER A 79 -4.15 -3.17 10.13
CA SER A 79 -3.29 -3.43 8.97
C SER A 79 -3.65 -2.48 7.83
N VAL A 80 -2.96 -1.34 7.78
CA VAL A 80 -3.07 -0.39 6.66
C VAL A 80 -2.63 -1.06 5.36
N ARG A 81 -3.49 -1.05 4.34
CA ARG A 81 -3.18 -1.64 3.01
C ARG A 81 -2.99 -0.62 1.90
N GLY A 82 -3.50 0.59 2.07
CA GLY A 82 -3.38 1.66 1.09
C GLY A 82 -4.20 2.87 1.47
N PHE A 83 -3.99 3.97 0.73
CA PHE A 83 -4.69 5.23 0.95
C PHE A 83 -4.94 5.96 -0.37
N ILE A 84 -5.85 6.92 -0.35
CA ILE A 84 -6.11 7.88 -1.45
C ILE A 84 -6.54 9.22 -0.86
N THR A 85 -6.42 10.30 -1.64
CA THR A 85 -6.84 11.65 -1.24
C THR A 85 -7.91 12.19 -2.17
N ASP A 86 -8.86 12.98 -1.63
CA ASP A 86 -9.77 13.78 -2.45
C ASP A 86 -9.17 15.16 -2.79
N GLU A 87 -9.88 15.95 -3.61
CA GLU A 87 -9.45 17.30 -4.01
C GLU A 87 -9.42 18.30 -2.84
N SER A 88 -10.10 18.00 -1.72
CA SER A 88 -10.04 18.80 -0.49
C SER A 88 -8.86 18.43 0.40
N GLY A 89 -8.08 17.41 0.02
CA GLY A 89 -6.95 16.90 0.79
C GLY A 89 -7.32 15.94 1.91
N ARG A 90 -8.60 15.52 2.05
CA ARG A 90 -8.95 14.47 3.02
C ARG A 90 -8.31 13.16 2.58
N VAL A 91 -7.89 12.39 3.58
CA VAL A 91 -7.18 11.13 3.37
C VAL A 91 -8.06 9.97 3.77
N TYR A 92 -8.21 9.01 2.86
CA TYR A 92 -8.97 7.77 3.05
C TYR A 92 -8.00 6.61 3.15
N ILE A 93 -7.97 5.93 4.29
CA ILE A 93 -7.00 4.87 4.61
C ILE A 93 -7.75 3.56 4.78
N THR A 94 -7.34 2.53 4.02
CA THR A 94 -7.92 1.19 4.15
C THR A 94 -7.25 0.42 5.28
N ASP A 95 -8.06 -0.02 6.24
CA ASP A 95 -7.64 -0.93 7.32
C ASP A 95 -8.28 -2.31 7.11
N ILE A 96 -7.44 -3.31 6.86
CA ILE A 96 -7.85 -4.63 6.39
C ILE A 96 -7.12 -5.73 7.17
N ALA A 97 -7.83 -6.30 8.14
CA ALA A 97 -7.38 -7.43 8.95
C ALA A 97 -8.50 -8.47 9.11
N PRO A 98 -8.23 -9.68 9.65
CA PRO A 98 -9.30 -10.64 9.93
C PRO A 98 -10.40 -10.02 10.81
N GLY A 99 -11.61 -9.87 10.26
CA GLY A 99 -12.74 -9.24 10.95
C GLY A 99 -12.79 -7.70 10.86
N ILE A 100 -11.86 -7.06 10.16
CA ILE A 100 -11.78 -5.60 9.98
C ILE A 100 -11.72 -5.29 8.49
N LEU A 101 -12.72 -4.56 8.00
CA LEU A 101 -12.82 -4.09 6.61
C LEU A 101 -13.39 -2.67 6.64
N THR A 102 -12.52 -1.71 6.95
CA THR A 102 -12.91 -0.34 7.27
C THR A 102 -12.06 0.64 6.46
N ILE A 103 -12.63 1.80 6.14
CA ILE A 103 -11.91 2.94 5.57
C ILE A 103 -11.95 4.08 6.58
N HIS A 104 -10.80 4.43 7.14
CA HIS A 104 -10.69 5.59 8.03
C HIS A 104 -10.52 6.85 7.20
N VAL A 105 -11.25 7.90 7.57
CA VAL A 105 -11.23 9.20 6.88
C VAL A 105 -10.64 10.23 7.82
N PHE A 106 -9.62 10.95 7.34
CA PHE A 106 -8.93 12.01 8.07
C PHE A 106 -9.02 13.34 7.33
N SER A 107 -8.99 14.44 8.10
CA SER A 107 -8.78 15.78 7.56
C SER A 107 -7.36 15.92 7.00
N PRO A 108 -7.08 16.92 6.15
CA PRO A 108 -5.72 17.19 5.67
C PRO A 108 -4.70 17.39 6.81
N ASP A 109 -5.16 17.94 7.94
CA ASP A 109 -4.34 18.24 9.12
C ASP A 109 -4.13 17.01 10.05
N GLY A 110 -4.69 15.85 9.68
CA GLY A 110 -4.53 14.61 10.44
C GLY A 110 -5.58 14.36 11.52
N GLU A 111 -6.67 15.14 11.57
CA GLU A 111 -7.78 14.87 12.48
C GLU A 111 -8.64 13.71 11.97
N TYR A 112 -8.97 12.76 12.84
CA TYR A 112 -9.87 11.68 12.48
C TYR A 112 -11.31 12.20 12.35
N LEU A 113 -11.95 11.92 11.21
CA LEU A 113 -13.31 12.38 10.92
C LEU A 113 -14.34 11.27 11.15
N THR A 114 -14.13 10.11 10.51
CA THR A 114 -15.08 8.98 10.57
C THR A 114 -14.48 7.71 9.99
N SER A 115 -15.25 6.63 10.03
CA SER A 115 -14.98 5.37 9.36
C SER A 115 -16.13 4.99 8.43
N LEU A 116 -15.79 4.50 7.24
CA LEU A 116 -16.74 3.97 6.28
C LEU A 116 -16.63 2.44 6.22
N GLY A 117 -17.79 1.80 6.28
CA GLY A 117 -17.94 0.36 6.15
C GLY A 117 -17.54 -0.47 7.36
N ARG A 118 -17.80 -1.77 7.20
CA ARG A 118 -17.53 -2.85 8.16
C ARG A 118 -17.67 -4.19 7.45
N VAL A 119 -17.30 -5.28 8.12
CA VAL A 119 -17.53 -6.63 7.60
C VAL A 119 -19.03 -6.91 7.43
N GLY A 120 -19.44 -7.42 6.28
CA GLY A 120 -20.81 -7.82 5.99
C GLY A 120 -21.15 -7.83 4.50
N ASN A 121 -22.44 -7.92 4.18
CA ASN A 121 -22.95 -8.01 2.81
C ASN A 121 -23.98 -6.92 2.48
N GLY A 122 -24.44 -6.15 3.47
CA GLY A 122 -25.41 -5.06 3.29
C GLY A 122 -24.81 -3.83 2.60
N PRO A 123 -25.63 -2.79 2.36
CA PRO A 123 -25.17 -1.51 1.83
C PRO A 123 -24.07 -0.91 2.72
N GLY A 124 -22.96 -0.50 2.10
CA GLY A 124 -21.79 0.03 2.82
C GLY A 124 -20.92 -1.03 3.51
N GLU A 125 -21.34 -2.30 3.57
CA GLU A 125 -20.55 -3.38 4.16
C GLU A 125 -19.64 -4.06 3.12
N PHE A 126 -18.60 -4.75 3.60
CA PHE A 126 -17.58 -5.38 2.77
C PHE A 126 -17.24 -6.79 3.23
N ASN A 127 -16.80 -7.61 2.29
CA ASN A 127 -16.32 -8.98 2.48
C ASN A 127 -14.92 -9.17 1.85
N SER A 128 -14.57 -8.36 0.84
CA SER A 128 -13.21 -8.26 0.32
C SER A 128 -12.92 -6.87 -0.23
N LEU A 129 -12.79 -5.91 0.68
CA LEU A 129 -12.36 -4.54 0.38
C LEU A 129 -10.96 -4.58 -0.26
N CYS A 130 -10.77 -3.87 -1.38
CA CYS A 130 -9.45 -3.83 -2.03
C CYS A 130 -8.99 -2.45 -2.42
N CYS A 131 -9.82 -1.71 -3.14
CA CYS A 131 -9.33 -0.70 -4.05
C CYS A 131 -10.21 0.53 -3.89
N LEU A 132 -9.57 1.67 -3.64
CA LEU A 132 -10.20 2.98 -3.57
C LEU A 132 -9.88 3.74 -4.85
N ASN A 133 -10.88 4.38 -5.43
CA ASN A 133 -10.68 5.37 -6.49
C ASN A 133 -11.52 6.60 -6.17
N ILE A 134 -11.00 7.78 -6.47
CA ILE A 134 -11.74 9.03 -6.34
C ILE A 134 -11.87 9.66 -7.71
N ARG A 135 -13.09 10.10 -8.03
CA ARG A 135 -13.38 10.83 -9.26
C ARG A 135 -14.66 11.64 -9.09
N SER A 136 -14.64 12.92 -9.48
CA SER A 136 -15.82 13.79 -9.54
C SER A 136 -16.62 13.79 -8.23
N ASN A 137 -15.92 14.08 -7.13
CA ASN A 137 -16.43 14.08 -5.76
C ASN A 137 -17.06 12.77 -5.27
N ARG A 138 -16.63 11.63 -5.83
CA ARG A 138 -17.11 10.30 -5.46
C ARG A 138 -15.96 9.37 -5.13
N LEU A 139 -16.08 8.68 -4.02
CA LEU A 139 -15.20 7.60 -3.61
C LEU A 139 -15.83 6.27 -4.04
N TYR A 140 -15.15 5.57 -4.93
CA TYR A 140 -15.52 4.24 -5.40
C TYR A 140 -14.72 3.19 -4.63
N VAL A 141 -15.43 2.32 -3.93
CA VAL A 141 -14.85 1.24 -3.12
C VAL A 141 -15.22 -0.09 -3.74
N VAL A 142 -14.21 -0.87 -4.12
CA VAL A 142 -14.42 -2.19 -4.72
C VAL A 142 -14.43 -3.28 -3.66
N ASP A 143 -15.48 -4.10 -3.70
CA ASP A 143 -15.54 -5.40 -3.07
C ASP A 143 -15.40 -6.51 -4.11
N LYS A 144 -14.29 -7.26 -4.03
CA LYS A 144 -14.01 -8.34 -4.98
C LYS A 144 -14.87 -9.59 -4.74
N ALA A 145 -15.25 -9.86 -3.49
CA ALA A 145 -16.00 -11.06 -3.14
C ALA A 145 -17.48 -10.89 -3.50
N LEU A 146 -18.01 -9.69 -3.31
CA LEU A 146 -19.39 -9.33 -3.66
C LEU A 146 -19.54 -8.88 -5.11
N ALA A 147 -18.43 -8.79 -5.87
CA ALA A 147 -18.40 -8.22 -7.21
C ALA A 147 -19.18 -6.89 -7.24
N ARG A 148 -18.81 -5.96 -6.36
CA ARG A 148 -19.62 -4.77 -6.07
C ARG A 148 -18.78 -3.52 -5.97
N ILE A 149 -19.30 -2.41 -6.46
CA ILE A 149 -18.75 -1.08 -6.25
C ILE A 149 -19.70 -0.33 -5.32
N THR A 150 -19.20 0.10 -4.18
CA THR A 150 -19.90 0.96 -3.23
C THR A 150 -19.41 2.39 -3.45
N VAL A 151 -20.31 3.35 -3.64
CA VAL A 151 -19.94 4.74 -3.97
C VAL A 151 -20.35 5.67 -2.85
N TYR A 152 -19.41 6.48 -2.35
CA TYR A 152 -19.64 7.48 -1.32
C TYR A 152 -19.46 8.90 -1.84
N SER A 153 -20.20 9.82 -1.23
CA SER A 153 -19.90 11.25 -1.04
C SER A 153 -18.42 11.50 -0.74
N THR A 154 -17.64 12.20 -1.57
CA THR A 154 -16.48 12.93 -1.03
C THR A 154 -16.84 14.37 -0.74
N ASP A 155 -18.10 14.73 -0.55
CA ASP A 155 -18.45 16.00 0.08
C ASP A 155 -19.02 15.69 1.46
N SER A 156 -20.09 14.89 1.51
CA SER A 156 -20.81 14.55 2.74
C SER A 156 -20.37 13.26 3.43
N LEU A 157 -19.59 12.39 2.77
CA LEU A 157 -19.27 11.02 3.23
C LEU A 157 -20.46 10.06 3.25
N ASP A 158 -21.61 10.45 2.71
CA ASP A 158 -22.79 9.58 2.63
C ASP A 158 -22.64 8.48 1.58
N LEU A 159 -23.25 7.33 1.84
CA LEU A 159 -23.38 6.28 0.83
C LEU A 159 -24.36 6.75 -0.25
N LEU A 160 -23.89 6.86 -1.50
CA LEU A 160 -24.71 7.30 -2.63
C LEU A 160 -25.40 6.13 -3.32
N GLU A 161 -24.63 5.09 -3.66
CA GLU A 161 -25.14 3.97 -4.44
C GLU A 161 -24.28 2.72 -4.29
N THR A 162 -24.81 1.61 -4.79
CA THR A 162 -24.14 0.32 -4.82
C THR A 162 -24.38 -0.31 -6.18
N VAL A 163 -23.32 -0.48 -6.96
CA VAL A 163 -23.35 -1.01 -8.32
C VAL A 163 -22.90 -2.47 -8.27
N SER A 164 -23.79 -3.38 -8.68
CA SER A 164 -23.45 -4.78 -8.86
C SER A 164 -22.67 -4.96 -10.16
N MET A 165 -21.55 -5.67 -10.09
CA MET A 165 -20.79 -6.16 -11.23
C MET A 165 -21.07 -7.66 -11.45
N ASP A 166 -22.31 -8.10 -11.17
CA ASP A 166 -22.71 -9.51 -11.29
C ASP A 166 -22.26 -10.08 -12.64
N ARG A 167 -21.48 -11.14 -12.53
CA ARG A 167 -20.83 -11.85 -13.64
C ARG A 167 -21.84 -12.42 -14.62
N ASN A 168 -23.07 -12.65 -14.17
CA ASN A 168 -24.14 -13.22 -14.98
C ASN A 168 -24.97 -12.17 -15.72
N ASN A 169 -24.89 -10.89 -15.31
CA ASN A 169 -25.76 -9.82 -15.80
C ASN A 169 -25.01 -8.74 -16.61
N LEU A 170 -23.69 -8.86 -16.73
CA LEU A 170 -22.94 -8.12 -17.74
C LEU A 170 -23.21 -8.78 -19.10
N ASN A 171 -23.42 -7.99 -20.16
CA ASN A 171 -23.51 -8.45 -21.57
C ASN A 171 -22.23 -9.19 -22.08
N SER A 172 -21.35 -9.60 -21.15
CA SER A 172 -20.05 -10.22 -21.33
C SER A 172 -19.85 -11.43 -20.40
N SER A 173 -20.91 -12.03 -19.85
CA SER A 173 -20.83 -13.16 -18.90
C SER A 173 -19.90 -14.31 -19.35
N GLY A 174 -19.92 -14.67 -20.63
CA GLY A 174 -19.01 -15.67 -21.21
C GLY A 174 -17.53 -15.21 -21.35
N GLN A 175 -17.26 -13.91 -21.39
CA GLN A 175 -15.89 -13.38 -21.51
C GLN A 175 -15.16 -13.33 -20.17
N ILE A 176 -15.90 -13.24 -19.05
CA ILE A 176 -15.34 -13.16 -17.69
C ILE A 176 -15.57 -14.42 -16.86
N GLU A 177 -16.09 -15.48 -17.47
CA GLU A 177 -16.26 -16.79 -16.84
C GLU A 177 -14.90 -17.33 -16.35
N GLY A 178 -14.87 -17.87 -15.13
CA GLY A 178 -13.64 -18.39 -14.51
C GLY A 178 -12.63 -17.33 -14.03
N LYS A 179 -12.80 -16.05 -14.35
CA LYS A 179 -11.88 -14.96 -13.95
C LYS A 179 -12.21 -14.37 -12.58
N ARG A 180 -11.27 -13.68 -11.94
CA ARG A 180 -11.46 -12.94 -10.69
C ARG A 180 -11.22 -11.45 -10.94
N LEU A 181 -12.04 -10.60 -10.33
CA LEU A 181 -11.81 -9.16 -10.34
C LEU A 181 -10.51 -8.85 -9.60
N LEU A 182 -9.62 -8.12 -10.26
CA LEU A 182 -8.32 -7.70 -9.73
C LEU A 182 -8.37 -6.25 -9.24
N GLY A 183 -9.00 -5.36 -10.01
CA GLY A 183 -9.07 -3.95 -9.68
C GLY A 183 -10.02 -3.16 -10.57
N HIS A 184 -10.26 -1.92 -10.18
CA HIS A 184 -11.04 -0.92 -10.88
C HIS A 184 -10.17 0.34 -10.97
N TYR A 185 -10.10 0.95 -12.15
CA TYR A 185 -9.33 2.17 -12.40
C TYR A 185 -10.14 3.10 -13.31
N PHE A 186 -9.86 4.40 -13.28
CA PHE A 186 -10.35 5.34 -14.28
C PHE A 186 -9.23 5.62 -15.29
N PHE A 187 -9.55 5.55 -16.58
CA PHE A 187 -8.65 6.01 -17.65
C PHE A 187 -8.89 7.48 -17.96
N ASP A 188 -10.16 7.87 -18.03
CA ASP A 188 -10.63 9.24 -18.20
C ASP A 188 -11.95 9.44 -17.44
N ASP A 189 -12.70 10.51 -17.73
CA ASP A 189 -13.89 10.94 -17.00
C ASP A 189 -15.09 10.00 -17.26
N GLU A 190 -15.09 9.31 -18.39
CA GLU A 190 -16.19 8.46 -18.86
C GLU A 190 -15.79 6.98 -18.86
N THR A 191 -14.48 6.69 -18.89
CA THR A 191 -13.94 5.36 -19.08
C THR A 191 -13.42 4.76 -17.78
N ARG A 192 -14.11 3.72 -17.33
CA ARG A 192 -13.65 2.83 -16.26
C ARG A 192 -12.92 1.62 -16.85
N LEU A 193 -11.95 1.10 -16.12
CA LEU A 193 -11.22 -0.12 -16.43
C LEU A 193 -11.42 -1.12 -15.31
N LEU A 194 -12.11 -2.22 -15.62
CA LEU A 194 -12.21 -3.39 -14.74
C LEU A 194 -11.15 -4.40 -15.16
N ALA A 195 -10.17 -4.66 -14.31
CA ALA A 195 -9.15 -5.66 -14.57
C ALA A 195 -9.59 -7.02 -14.01
N TYR A 196 -9.60 -8.06 -14.86
CA TYR A 196 -9.84 -9.44 -14.45
C TYR A 196 -8.59 -10.28 -14.62
N ILE A 197 -8.42 -11.31 -13.78
CA ILE A 197 -7.34 -12.29 -13.91
C ILE A 197 -7.91 -13.71 -13.94
N THR A 198 -7.40 -14.56 -14.82
CA THR A 198 -7.66 -16.00 -14.77
C THR A 198 -6.76 -16.60 -13.69
N PRO A 199 -7.29 -17.19 -12.61
CA PRO A 199 -6.44 -17.82 -11.59
C PRO A 199 -5.64 -18.95 -12.23
N GLN A 200 -4.31 -18.90 -12.10
CA GLN A 200 -3.43 -19.96 -12.57
C GLN A 200 -3.83 -21.25 -11.85
N ARG A 201 -4.29 -22.27 -12.60
CA ARG A 201 -4.35 -23.61 -12.05
C ARG A 201 -2.91 -24.10 -11.99
N ALA A 202 -2.47 -24.58 -10.83
CA ALA A 202 -1.23 -25.34 -10.76
C ALA A 202 -1.33 -26.40 -11.88
N PHE A 203 -0.34 -26.46 -12.77
CA PHE A 203 -0.24 -27.39 -13.91
C PHE A 203 -0.89 -26.98 -15.25
N GLU A 204 -1.39 -25.75 -15.43
CA GLU A 204 -1.80 -25.24 -16.76
C GLU A 204 -1.01 -23.96 -17.12
N ASP A 205 -0.32 -23.97 -18.27
CA ASP A 205 0.31 -22.80 -18.91
C ASP A 205 -0.75 -21.86 -19.50
N THR A 206 -1.70 -21.42 -18.67
CA THR A 206 -2.69 -20.41 -19.08
C THR A 206 -2.14 -19.03 -18.72
N PRO A 207 -1.89 -18.14 -19.71
CA PRO A 207 -1.40 -16.81 -19.43
C PRO A 207 -2.44 -16.01 -18.62
N ALA A 208 -1.96 -15.19 -17.68
CA ALA A 208 -2.81 -14.20 -17.05
C ALA A 208 -3.30 -13.22 -18.11
N THR A 209 -4.61 -13.16 -18.33
CA THR A 209 -5.23 -12.26 -19.31
C THR A 209 -5.96 -11.13 -18.59
N ILE A 210 -5.56 -9.89 -18.88
CA ILE A 210 -6.27 -8.69 -18.45
C ILE A 210 -7.32 -8.37 -19.52
N HIS A 211 -8.58 -8.42 -19.14
CA HIS A 211 -9.70 -7.99 -19.97
C HIS A 211 -10.14 -6.62 -19.47
N TYR A 212 -10.38 -5.67 -20.38
CA TYR A 212 -10.86 -4.33 -20.07
C TYR A 212 -12.26 -4.14 -20.64
N PHE A 213 -13.09 -3.40 -19.92
CA PHE A 213 -14.45 -3.06 -20.33
C PHE A 213 -14.67 -1.59 -20.06
N THR A 214 -15.11 -0.84 -21.06
CA THR A 214 -15.62 0.51 -20.88
C THR A 214 -17.06 0.41 -20.40
N ALA A 215 -17.33 0.81 -19.16
CA ALA A 215 -18.70 0.97 -18.69
C ALA A 215 -19.20 2.34 -19.16
N ASP A 216 -20.05 2.36 -20.18
CA ASP A 216 -20.69 3.58 -20.65
C ASP A 216 -21.51 4.22 -19.51
N THR A 217 -21.55 5.55 -19.45
CA THR A 217 -22.30 6.33 -18.44
C THR A 217 -23.83 6.17 -18.57
N ALA A 218 -24.31 5.35 -19.50
CA ALA A 218 -25.71 5.03 -19.73
C ALA A 218 -26.35 4.05 -18.71
N TYR A 219 -25.86 3.99 -17.47
CA TYR A 219 -26.58 3.30 -16.37
C TYR A 219 -27.67 4.17 -15.72
N GLN A 220 -28.17 5.21 -16.43
CA GLN A 220 -29.33 6.01 -16.02
C GLN A 220 -30.70 5.43 -16.44
N GLU A 221 -30.78 4.32 -17.17
CA GLU A 221 -32.07 3.70 -17.51
C GLU A 221 -32.12 2.21 -17.19
N LEU A 222 -32.19 1.89 -15.90
CA LEU A 222 -32.90 0.69 -15.45
C LEU A 222 -33.79 1.07 -14.27
N SER A 223 -35.00 1.50 -14.64
CA SER A 223 -36.20 1.60 -13.79
C SER A 223 -36.52 0.29 -13.09
#